data_AF-A0A0P0P0Z6-F1
#
_entry.id   AF-A0A0P0P0Z6-F1
#
_cell.length_a   1.000
_cell.length_b   1.000
_cell.length_c   1.000
_cell.angle_alpha   90.00
_cell.angle_beta   90.00
_cell.angle_gamma   90.00
#
_symmetry.space_group_name_H-M   'P 1'
#
loop_
_entity.id
_entity.type
_entity.pdbx_description
1 polymer ?
#
loop_
_entity_poly.entity_id
_entity_poly.type
_entity_poly.pdbx_seq_one_letter_code
_entity_poly.pdbx_strand_id
1 'polypeptide(L)'
;MSLVAVAMNSLLAILLIVALGFGWRLERRLKALRDSHAGFAKAVADLDLAAARAEQGLADLRAATDEASDALADRIERATALAAKLDERLNRPLVTPAPPAAAPAPARTDRPESTADRRLKAEDFERLLDREAKVGRPSEASTRPTAVRPNFPKETPRSRARVDDDLFEGPVDPPRPGPSFRAR
;
A
#
# COMPACT_ATOMS: atom_id res chain seq x y z
N MET A 1 56.95 57.07 2.12
CA MET A 1 55.53 57.06 1.68
C MET A 1 54.71 57.77 2.74
N SER A 2 53.89 58.75 2.36
CA SER A 2 53.13 59.57 3.33
C SER A 2 52.12 58.71 4.09
N LEU A 3 52.06 58.87 5.42
CA LEU A 3 51.09 58.23 6.31
C LEU A 3 49.63 58.48 5.85
N VAL A 4 49.38 59.66 5.28
CA VAL A 4 48.07 60.07 4.76
C VAL A 4 47.65 59.20 3.57
N ALA A 5 48.58 58.86 2.67
CA ALA A 5 48.27 58.02 1.52
C ALA A 5 47.89 56.59 1.93
N VAL A 6 48.57 56.05 2.94
CA VAL A 6 48.26 54.74 3.52
C VAL A 6 46.88 54.76 4.18
N ALA A 7 46.54 55.82 4.91
CA ALA A 7 45.25 55.98 5.55
C ALA A 7 44.08 56.14 4.56
N MET A 8 44.27 56.91 3.48
CA MET A 8 43.24 57.04 2.43
C MET A 8 43.01 55.73 1.68
N ASN A 9 44.09 55.03 1.32
CA ASN A 9 43.97 53.76 0.62
C ASN A 9 43.36 52.67 1.50
N SER A 10 43.66 52.63 2.80
CA SER A 10 43.04 51.68 3.71
C SER A 10 41.54 51.93 3.86
N LEU A 11 41.13 53.20 3.96
CA LEU A 11 39.70 53.58 3.98
C LEU A 11 38.98 53.13 2.70
N LEU A 12 39.57 53.40 1.52
CA LEU A 12 39.01 52.95 0.24
C LEU A 12 38.92 51.43 0.14
N ALA A 13 39.95 50.72 0.59
CA ALA A 13 39.97 49.26 0.60
C ALA A 13 38.85 48.69 1.50
N ILE A 14 38.64 49.26 2.68
CA ILE A 14 37.55 48.86 3.58
C ILE A 14 36.19 49.11 2.93
N LEU A 15 35.99 50.29 2.33
CA LEU A 15 34.73 50.62 1.66
C LEU A 15 34.42 49.66 0.51
N LEU A 16 35.44 49.27 -0.24
CA LEU A 16 35.33 48.29 -1.32
C LEU A 16 34.95 46.90 -0.79
N ILE A 17 35.57 46.45 0.31
CA ILE A 17 35.24 45.17 0.94
C ILE A 17 33.78 45.16 1.41
N VAL A 18 33.32 46.25 2.03
CA VAL A 18 31.92 46.38 2.46
C VAL A 18 30.97 46.30 1.27
N ALA A 19 31.24 47.04 0.19
CA ALA A 19 30.44 47.02 -1.02
C ALA A 19 30.38 45.61 -1.64
N LEU A 20 31.52 44.91 -1.71
CA LEU A 20 31.59 43.54 -2.23
C LEU A 20 30.80 42.56 -1.36
N GLY A 21 30.91 42.68 -0.04
CA GLY A 21 30.14 41.87 0.91
C GLY A 21 28.63 42.06 0.77
N PHE A 22 28.17 43.30 0.55
CA PHE A 22 26.77 43.58 0.28
C PHE A 22 26.30 43.00 -1.05
N GLY A 23 27.10 43.08 -2.12
CA GLY A 23 26.81 42.45 -3.40
C GLY A 23 26.62 40.94 -3.27
N TRP A 24 27.55 40.27 -2.59
CA TRP A 24 27.48 38.83 -2.33
C TRP A 24 26.28 38.41 -1.47
N ARG A 25 25.95 39.20 -0.44
CA ARG A 25 24.80 38.93 0.42
C ARG A 25 23.48 39.05 -0.34
N LEU A 26 23.37 40.02 -1.26
CA LEU A 26 22.16 40.25 -2.02
C LEU A 26 21.94 39.14 -3.06
N GLU A 27 22.99 38.73 -3.75
CA GLU A 27 22.96 37.63 -4.71
C GLU A 27 22.57 36.30 -4.03
N ARG A 28 23.14 36.02 -2.84
CA ARG A 28 22.74 34.84 -2.04
C ARG A 28 21.27 34.87 -1.64
N ARG A 29 20.74 36.01 -1.23
CA ARG A 29 19.33 36.15 -0.83
C ARG A 29 18.39 35.94 -2.01
N LEU A 30 18.67 36.56 -3.15
CA LEU A 30 17.88 36.38 -4.37
C LEU A 30 17.90 34.92 -4.85
N LYS A 31 19.07 34.26 -4.77
CA LYS A 31 19.21 32.85 -5.13
C LYS A 31 18.43 31.92 -4.20
N ALA A 32 18.49 32.15 -2.89
CA ALA A 32 17.74 31.36 -1.91
C ALA A 32 16.21 31.46 -2.11
N LEU A 33 15.68 32.65 -2.43
CA LEU A 33 14.26 32.79 -2.75
C LEU A 33 13.90 32.07 -4.05
N ARG A 34 14.73 32.18 -5.10
CA ARG A 34 14.44 31.51 -6.37
C ARG A 34 14.51 29.98 -6.24
N ASP A 35 15.49 29.48 -5.51
CA ASP A 35 15.64 28.05 -5.25
C ASP A 35 14.47 27.53 -4.38
N SER A 36 13.95 28.32 -3.44
CA SER A 36 12.75 27.92 -2.68
C SER A 36 11.51 27.85 -3.57
N HIS A 37 11.27 28.83 -4.44
CA HIS A 37 10.17 28.79 -5.42
C HIS A 37 10.27 27.60 -6.37
N ALA A 38 11.47 27.29 -6.87
CA ALA A 38 11.70 26.11 -7.70
C ALA A 38 11.45 24.81 -6.91
N GLY A 39 11.85 24.77 -5.63
CA GLY A 39 11.55 23.68 -4.71
C GLY A 39 10.05 23.49 -4.47
N PHE A 40 9.30 24.59 -4.26
CA PHE A 40 7.85 24.56 -4.11
C PHE A 40 7.14 24.09 -5.37
N ALA A 41 7.53 24.59 -6.55
CA ALA A 41 6.95 24.12 -7.82
C ALA A 41 7.15 22.62 -8.02
N LYS A 42 8.32 22.09 -7.65
CA LYS A 42 8.60 20.66 -7.67
C LYS A 42 7.76 19.89 -6.64
N ALA A 43 7.63 20.40 -5.41
CA ALA A 43 6.86 19.76 -4.36
C ALA A 43 5.36 19.71 -4.70
N VAL A 44 4.81 20.78 -5.29
CA VAL A 44 3.42 20.82 -5.76
C VAL A 44 3.20 19.83 -6.89
N ALA A 45 4.11 19.76 -7.86
CA ALA A 45 4.02 18.77 -8.94
C ALA A 45 4.04 17.32 -8.41
N ASP A 46 4.86 17.04 -7.39
CA ASP A 46 4.90 15.71 -6.74
C ASP A 46 3.61 15.42 -5.96
N LEU A 47 3.05 16.43 -5.30
CA LEU A 47 1.76 16.32 -4.61
C LEU A 47 0.62 16.06 -5.60
N ASP A 48 0.55 16.78 -6.71
CA ASP A 48 -0.48 16.59 -7.74
C ASP A 48 -0.41 15.19 -8.34
N LEU A 49 0.81 14.67 -8.57
CA LEU A 49 1.02 13.30 -9.03
C LEU A 49 0.53 12.29 -7.99
N ALA A 50 0.88 12.49 -6.71
CA ALA A 50 0.43 11.64 -5.62
C ALA A 50 -1.10 11.67 -5.45
N ALA A 51 -1.71 12.85 -5.58
CA ALA A 51 -3.16 13.04 -5.52
C ALA A 51 -3.86 12.34 -6.68
N ALA A 52 -3.38 12.51 -7.92
CA ALA A 52 -3.92 11.81 -9.08
C ALA A 52 -3.86 10.28 -8.90
N ARG A 53 -2.76 9.76 -8.34
CA ARG A 53 -2.65 8.33 -8.01
C ARG A 53 -3.63 7.90 -6.92
N ALA A 54 -3.86 8.74 -5.91
CA ALA A 54 -4.84 8.45 -4.86
C ALA A 54 -6.28 8.46 -5.40
N GLU A 55 -6.62 9.40 -6.28
CA GLU A 55 -7.92 9.46 -6.97
C GLU A 55 -8.16 8.22 -7.82
N GLN A 56 -7.16 7.78 -8.58
CA GLN A 56 -7.20 6.54 -9.35
C GLN A 56 -7.45 5.33 -8.44
N GLY A 57 -6.68 5.20 -7.36
CA GLY A 57 -6.88 4.10 -6.41
C GLY A 57 -8.26 4.10 -5.76
N LEU A 58 -8.85 5.28 -5.51
CA LEU A 58 -10.19 5.40 -4.97
C LEU A 58 -11.25 5.03 -6.02
N ALA A 59 -11.05 5.39 -7.29
CA ALA A 59 -11.89 4.96 -8.39
C ALA A 59 -11.86 3.43 -8.56
N ASP A 60 -10.68 2.82 -8.48
CA ASP A 60 -10.51 1.36 -8.54
C ASP A 60 -11.22 0.66 -7.37
N LEU A 61 -11.09 1.20 -6.15
CA LEU A 61 -11.79 0.65 -4.98
C LEU A 61 -13.32 0.76 -5.11
N ARG A 62 -13.82 1.86 -5.66
CA ARG A 62 -15.26 2.01 -5.94
C ARG A 62 -15.72 0.98 -6.97
N ALA A 63 -15.02 0.87 -8.08
CA ALA A 63 -15.35 -0.12 -9.12
C ALA A 63 -15.34 -1.56 -8.58
N ALA A 64 -14.31 -1.93 -7.82
CA ALA A 64 -14.21 -3.25 -7.21
C ALA A 64 -15.31 -3.49 -6.16
N THR A 65 -15.72 -2.44 -5.42
CA THR A 65 -16.81 -2.54 -4.45
C THR A 65 -18.17 -2.70 -5.14
N ASP A 66 -18.40 -1.95 -6.23
CA ASP A 66 -19.61 -2.05 -7.03
C ASP A 66 -19.73 -3.47 -7.63
N GLU A 67 -18.67 -3.99 -8.24
CA GLU A 67 -18.63 -5.36 -8.78
C GLU A 67 -18.86 -6.43 -7.69
N ALA A 68 -18.25 -6.26 -6.51
CA ALA A 68 -18.47 -7.15 -5.38
C ALA A 68 -19.91 -7.08 -4.87
N SER A 69 -20.53 -5.90 -4.88
CA SER A 69 -21.91 -5.70 -4.45
C SER A 69 -22.90 -6.39 -5.39
N ASP A 70 -22.70 -6.27 -6.71
CA ASP A 70 -23.51 -6.96 -7.72
C ASP A 70 -23.36 -8.49 -7.60
N ALA A 71 -22.12 -8.98 -7.46
CA ALA A 71 -21.86 -10.40 -7.27
C ALA A 71 -22.50 -10.97 -5.99
N LEU A 72 -22.61 -10.17 -4.93
CA LEU A 72 -23.31 -10.55 -3.70
C LEU A 72 -24.83 -10.57 -3.90
N ALA A 73 -25.39 -9.58 -4.58
CA ALA A 73 -26.82 -9.52 -4.89
C ALA A 73 -27.26 -10.76 -5.69
N ASP A 74 -26.49 -11.10 -6.74
CA ASP A 74 -26.66 -12.31 -7.55
C ASP A 74 -26.70 -13.60 -6.70
N ARG A 75 -25.80 -13.71 -5.73
CA ARG A 75 -25.73 -14.89 -4.83
C ARG A 75 -26.93 -14.95 -3.90
N ILE A 76 -27.40 -13.81 -3.40
CA ILE A 76 -28.61 -13.72 -2.56
C ILE A 76 -29.84 -14.12 -3.36
N GLU A 77 -29.98 -13.64 -4.61
CA GLU A 77 -31.09 -14.03 -5.48
C GLU A 77 -31.09 -15.54 -5.76
N ARG A 78 -29.92 -16.12 -6.07
CA ARG A 78 -29.80 -17.58 -6.26
C ARG A 78 -30.13 -18.36 -4.99
N ALA A 79 -29.66 -17.91 -3.83
CA ALA A 79 -29.92 -18.56 -2.55
C ALA A 79 -31.42 -18.51 -2.18
N THR A 80 -32.07 -17.37 -2.37
CA THR A 80 -33.51 -17.19 -2.13
C THR A 80 -34.34 -18.02 -3.11
N ALA A 81 -33.97 -18.08 -4.38
CA ALA A 81 -34.62 -18.95 -5.36
C ALA A 81 -34.48 -20.44 -5.01
N LEU A 82 -33.30 -20.87 -4.52
CA LEU A 82 -33.09 -22.24 -4.05
C LEU A 82 -33.88 -22.53 -2.78
N ALA A 83 -33.94 -21.59 -1.84
CA ALA A 83 -34.75 -21.71 -0.62
C ALA A 83 -36.24 -21.83 -0.96
N ALA A 84 -36.75 -21.03 -1.88
CA ALA A 84 -38.14 -21.10 -2.36
C ALA A 84 -38.47 -22.46 -3.00
N LYS A 85 -37.56 -23.00 -3.82
CA LYS A 85 -37.72 -24.34 -4.41
C LYS A 85 -37.73 -25.45 -3.36
N LEU A 86 -36.91 -25.33 -2.31
CA LEU A 86 -36.92 -26.28 -1.19
C LEU A 86 -38.24 -26.20 -0.42
N ASP A 87 -38.72 -24.99 -0.14
CA ASP A 87 -39.99 -24.78 0.55
C ASP A 87 -41.17 -25.34 -0.28
N GLU A 88 -41.20 -25.10 -1.59
CA GLU A 88 -42.22 -25.67 -2.49
C GLU A 88 -42.21 -27.21 -2.47
N ARG A 89 -41.04 -27.85 -2.44
CA ARG A 89 -40.95 -29.33 -2.36
C ARG A 89 -41.36 -29.88 -0.99
N LEU A 90 -41.12 -29.14 0.08
CA LEU A 90 -41.54 -29.52 1.43
C LEU A 90 -43.05 -29.33 1.64
N ASN A 91 -43.61 -28.23 1.10
CA ASN A 91 -45.03 -27.93 1.17
C ASN A 91 -45.87 -28.67 0.12
N ARG A 92 -45.26 -29.25 -0.93
CA ARG A 92 -45.94 -30.16 -1.86
C ARG A 92 -46.48 -31.35 -1.05
N PRO A 93 -47.80 -31.49 -0.90
CA PRO A 93 -48.35 -32.66 -0.22
C PRO A 93 -47.88 -33.89 -0.98
N LEU A 94 -47.30 -34.86 -0.26
CA LEU A 94 -47.09 -36.20 -0.78
C LEU A 94 -48.46 -36.74 -1.22
N VAL A 95 -48.81 -36.54 -2.48
CA VAL A 95 -49.85 -37.31 -3.13
C VAL A 95 -49.26 -38.71 -3.26
N THR A 96 -49.42 -39.49 -2.20
CA THR A 96 -49.17 -40.92 -2.20
C THR A 96 -49.93 -41.51 -3.38
N PRO A 97 -49.25 -42.02 -4.43
CA PRO A 97 -49.92 -42.88 -5.36
C PRO A 97 -50.36 -44.10 -4.55
N ALA A 98 -51.65 -44.41 -4.57
CA ALA A 98 -52.16 -45.63 -3.97
C ALA A 98 -51.29 -46.82 -4.42
N PRO A 99 -50.89 -47.72 -3.50
CA PRO A 99 -49.97 -48.80 -3.84
C PRO A 99 -50.61 -49.70 -4.91
N PRO A 100 -49.99 -49.88 -6.09
CA PRO A 100 -50.37 -50.99 -6.95
C PRO A 100 -50.04 -52.27 -6.20
N ALA A 101 -51.05 -53.12 -6.06
CA ALA A 101 -50.97 -54.41 -5.41
C ALA A 101 -49.80 -55.25 -5.97
N ALA A 102 -49.12 -55.91 -5.03
CA ALA A 102 -48.13 -56.97 -5.17
C ALA A 102 -47.88 -57.52 -6.58
N ALA A 103 -46.67 -57.30 -7.09
CA ALA A 103 -46.05 -58.15 -8.10
C ALA A 103 -44.76 -58.78 -7.52
N PRO A 104 -44.48 -60.07 -7.81
CA PRO A 104 -43.38 -60.80 -7.19
C PRO A 104 -42.01 -60.33 -7.71
N ALA A 105 -41.05 -60.25 -6.79
CA ALA A 105 -39.67 -59.86 -7.03
C ALA A 105 -38.98 -60.79 -8.05
N PRO A 106 -38.36 -60.26 -9.13
CA PRO A 106 -37.37 -61.02 -9.88
C PRO A 106 -36.02 -60.97 -9.17
N ALA A 107 -35.40 -62.14 -9.17
CA ALA A 107 -34.00 -62.46 -8.89
C ALA A 107 -33.04 -61.27 -8.71
N ARG A 108 -32.36 -61.28 -7.56
CA ARG A 108 -31.10 -60.57 -7.35
C ARG A 108 -30.10 -61.01 -8.42
N THR A 109 -30.01 -60.26 -9.50
CA THR A 109 -28.91 -60.34 -10.46
C THR A 109 -27.75 -59.55 -9.90
N ASP A 110 -26.58 -60.17 -9.96
CA ASP A 110 -25.29 -59.72 -9.47
C ASP A 110 -25.08 -58.21 -9.59
N ARG A 111 -25.07 -57.55 -8.43
CA ARG A 111 -24.53 -56.20 -8.30
C ARG A 111 -23.03 -56.37 -8.14
N PRO A 112 -22.18 -55.96 -9.10
CA PRO A 112 -20.76 -55.89 -8.82
C PRO A 112 -20.59 -54.87 -7.69
N GLU A 113 -20.06 -55.33 -6.56
CA GLU A 113 -19.66 -54.44 -5.49
C GLU A 113 -18.76 -53.38 -6.10
N SER A 114 -19.21 -52.13 -5.98
CA SER A 114 -18.46 -50.94 -6.32
C SER A 114 -17.17 -50.98 -5.50
N THR A 115 -16.09 -51.44 -6.15
CA THR A 115 -14.70 -51.33 -5.70
C THR A 115 -14.20 -49.88 -5.68
N ALA A 116 -15.08 -48.90 -5.45
CA ALA A 116 -14.71 -47.51 -5.20
C ALA A 116 -13.89 -47.38 -3.91
N ASP A 117 -14.00 -48.35 -3.00
CA ASP A 117 -13.16 -48.46 -1.80
C ASP A 117 -11.91 -49.35 -1.99
N ARG A 118 -11.60 -49.82 -3.20
CA ARG A 118 -10.36 -50.55 -3.45
C ARG A 118 -9.19 -49.57 -3.60
N ARG A 119 -8.90 -48.92 -2.47
CA ARG A 119 -7.65 -48.28 -2.06
C ARG A 119 -7.04 -47.40 -3.15
N LEU A 120 -7.25 -46.09 -3.04
CA LEU A 120 -6.26 -45.10 -3.49
C LEU A 120 -4.89 -45.61 -3.01
N LYS A 121 -4.10 -46.19 -3.91
CA LYS A 121 -2.78 -46.71 -3.55
C LYS A 121 -1.86 -45.53 -3.32
N ALA A 122 -0.86 -45.69 -2.46
CA ALA A 122 0.18 -44.68 -2.25
C ALA A 122 0.80 -44.21 -3.59
N GLU A 123 0.84 -45.13 -4.57
CA GLU A 123 1.27 -44.90 -5.95
C GLU A 123 0.46 -43.81 -6.69
N ASP A 124 -0.85 -43.70 -6.43
CA ASP A 124 -1.70 -42.70 -7.07
C ASP A 124 -1.54 -41.32 -6.39
N PHE A 125 -1.24 -41.31 -5.09
CA PHE A 125 -0.91 -40.08 -4.35
C PHE A 125 0.46 -39.51 -4.76
N GLU A 126 1.48 -40.34 -4.96
CA GLU A 126 2.78 -39.89 -5.48
C GLU A 126 2.65 -39.26 -6.88
N ARG A 127 1.82 -39.84 -7.75
CA ARG A 127 1.57 -39.28 -9.09
C ARG A 127 0.88 -37.91 -9.07
N LEU A 128 0.02 -37.66 -8.08
CA LEU A 128 -0.62 -36.37 -7.88
C LEU A 128 0.38 -35.32 -7.37
N LEU A 129 1.24 -35.69 -6.42
CA LEU A 129 2.30 -34.82 -5.89
C LEU A 129 3.36 -34.47 -6.95
N ASP A 130 3.78 -35.44 -7.76
CA ASP A 130 4.71 -35.19 -8.87
C ASP A 130 4.10 -34.27 -9.94
N ARG A 131 2.80 -34.43 -10.21
CA ARG A 131 2.09 -33.56 -11.15
C ARG A 131 1.96 -32.14 -10.60
N GLU A 132 1.68 -31.97 -9.32
CA GLU A 132 1.63 -30.66 -8.66
C GLU A 132 3.02 -30.00 -8.58
N ALA A 133 4.08 -30.74 -8.26
CA ALA A 133 5.46 -30.23 -8.27
C ALA A 133 5.93 -29.79 -9.66
N LYS A 134 5.42 -30.44 -10.72
CA LYS A 134 5.72 -30.12 -12.12
C LYS A 134 4.90 -28.95 -12.65
N VAL A 135 3.72 -28.69 -12.07
CA VAL A 135 2.86 -27.53 -12.38
C VAL A 135 3.25 -26.30 -11.54
N GLY A 136 3.76 -26.51 -10.32
CA GLY A 136 4.18 -25.47 -9.38
C GLY A 136 5.61 -24.95 -9.56
N ARG A 137 6.41 -25.53 -10.47
CA ARG A 137 7.64 -24.91 -10.99
C ARG A 137 7.33 -24.22 -12.32
N PRO A 138 6.90 -22.94 -12.33
CA PRO A 138 7.11 -22.13 -13.50
C PRO A 138 8.63 -22.10 -13.76
N SER A 139 8.98 -22.56 -14.95
CA SER A 139 10.28 -22.43 -15.61
C SER A 139 11.07 -21.20 -15.11
N GLU A 140 12.13 -21.44 -14.35
CA GLU A 140 13.19 -20.45 -14.06
C GLU A 140 14.16 -20.29 -15.25
N ALA A 141 13.73 -20.62 -16.47
CA ALA A 141 14.54 -20.51 -17.68
C ALA A 141 13.79 -19.72 -18.77
N SER A 142 13.49 -18.44 -18.50
CA SER A 142 13.45 -17.43 -19.57
C SER A 142 13.54 -16.01 -19.02
N THR A 143 14.67 -15.37 -19.31
CA THR A 143 14.94 -13.92 -19.28
C THR A 143 14.54 -13.15 -18.01
N ARG A 144 15.45 -13.15 -17.03
CA ARG A 144 15.49 -12.12 -15.98
C ARG A 144 16.15 -10.85 -16.56
N PRO A 145 15.44 -9.72 -16.73
CA PRO A 145 16.12 -8.45 -16.86
C PRO A 145 16.77 -8.14 -15.51
N THR A 146 18.01 -7.67 -15.57
CA THR A 146 18.87 -7.29 -14.44
C THR A 146 18.23 -6.17 -13.63
N ALA A 147 17.31 -6.50 -12.72
CA ALA A 147 16.80 -5.57 -11.74
C ALA A 147 17.85 -5.44 -10.63
N VAL A 148 18.61 -4.33 -10.70
CA VAL A 148 19.46 -3.83 -9.62
C VAL A 148 18.61 -3.77 -8.35
N ARG A 149 18.98 -4.60 -7.36
CA ARG A 149 18.36 -4.62 -6.04
C ARG A 149 18.92 -3.44 -5.24
N PRO A 150 18.12 -2.43 -4.83
CA PRO A 150 18.62 -1.45 -3.89
C PRO A 150 18.76 -2.13 -2.53
N ASN A 151 19.97 -2.10 -1.99
CA ASN A 151 20.26 -2.53 -0.62
C ASN A 151 19.72 -1.46 0.33
N PHE A 152 18.50 -1.63 0.84
CA PHE A 152 18.00 -0.79 1.93
C PHE A 152 18.44 -1.39 3.28
N PRO A 153 19.19 -0.64 4.12
CA PRO A 153 19.43 -1.08 5.48
C PRO A 153 18.11 -1.11 6.24
N LYS A 154 17.97 -2.16 7.05
CA LYS A 154 16.78 -2.47 7.85
C LYS A 154 16.70 -1.50 9.03
N GLU A 155 16.18 -0.30 8.80
CA GLU A 155 15.89 0.66 9.88
C GLU A 155 14.65 0.22 10.66
N THR A 156 14.81 0.12 11.97
CA THR A 156 13.72 -0.22 12.90
C THR A 156 12.78 0.97 13.09
N PRO A 157 11.46 0.76 13.28
CA PRO A 157 10.43 1.81 13.23
C PRO A 157 10.39 2.77 14.44
N ARG A 158 11.48 2.90 15.22
CA ARG A 158 11.55 3.83 16.37
C ARG A 158 12.17 5.18 16.07
N SER A 159 12.86 5.32 14.94
CA SER A 159 13.60 6.55 14.61
C SER A 159 12.75 7.62 13.93
N ARG A 160 11.63 7.25 13.29
CA ARG A 160 10.81 8.20 12.52
C ARG A 160 10.00 9.17 13.38
N ALA A 161 9.61 8.76 14.59
CA ALA A 161 8.81 9.61 15.48
C ALA A 161 9.61 10.77 16.11
N ARG A 162 10.94 10.67 16.24
CA ARG A 162 11.75 11.74 16.85
C ARG A 162 12.12 12.87 15.90
N VAL A 163 12.12 12.61 14.59
CA VAL A 163 12.54 13.61 13.60
C VAL A 163 11.47 14.68 13.39
N ASP A 164 10.20 14.34 13.62
CA ASP A 164 9.09 15.30 13.50
C ASP A 164 8.98 16.25 14.71
N ASP A 165 9.37 15.82 15.92
CA ASP A 165 9.31 16.67 17.13
C ASP A 165 10.33 17.83 17.08
N ASP A 166 11.56 17.59 16.60
CA ASP A 166 12.61 18.62 16.51
C ASP A 166 12.31 19.72 15.45
N LEU A 167 11.34 19.51 14.55
CA LEU A 167 10.99 20.48 13.49
C LEU A 167 10.04 21.60 14.00
N PHE A 168 9.31 21.35 15.09
CA PHE A 168 8.38 22.33 15.70
C PHE A 168 8.96 23.00 16.95
N GLU A 169 10.07 22.51 17.48
CA GLU A 169 10.78 23.11 18.60
C GLU A 169 11.57 24.35 18.13
N GLY A 170 10.91 25.51 18.16
CA GLY A 170 11.55 26.80 17.88
C GLY A 170 12.72 27.09 18.85
N PRO A 171 13.61 28.06 18.53
CA PRO A 171 14.76 28.39 19.35
C PRO A 171 14.34 28.64 20.80
N VAL A 172 14.88 27.85 21.72
CA VAL A 172 14.62 27.95 23.16
C VAL A 172 15.01 29.37 23.63
N ASP A 173 14.02 30.17 24.02
CA ASP A 173 14.27 31.47 24.64
C ASP A 173 15.14 31.29 25.90
N PRO A 174 16.15 32.15 26.12
CA PRO A 174 16.99 32.07 27.31
C PRO A 174 16.14 32.25 28.58
N PRO A 175 16.51 31.58 29.70
CA PRO A 175 15.70 31.58 30.91
C PRO A 175 15.50 33.01 31.42
N ARG A 176 14.22 33.40 31.52
CA ARG A 176 13.79 34.69 32.05
C ARG A 176 14.33 34.84 33.48
N PRO A 177 15.08 35.90 33.81
CA PRO A 177 15.54 36.11 35.18
C PRO A 177 14.32 36.23 36.10
N GLY A 178 14.29 35.41 37.15
CA GLY A 178 13.16 35.31 38.08
C GLY A 178 12.86 36.62 38.80
N PRO A 179 11.62 36.80 39.30
CA PRO A 179 11.22 38.02 39.99
C PRO A 179 12.00 38.15 41.31
N SER A 180 12.79 39.21 41.43
CA SER A 180 13.40 39.63 42.69
C SER A 180 12.30 39.89 43.71
N PHE A 181 12.16 38.98 44.68
CA PHE A 181 11.26 39.12 45.80
C PHE A 181 11.75 40.29 46.68
N ARG A 182 11.16 41.47 46.49
CA ARG A 182 11.43 42.63 47.33
C ARG A 182 10.65 42.46 48.63
N ALA A 183 11.37 42.03 49.68
CA ALA A 183 10.84 41.95 51.03
C ALA A 183 10.52 43.35 51.58
N ARG A 184 9.37 43.42 52.27
CA ARG A 184 8.92 44.34 53.35
C ARG A 184 9.48 45.76 53.40
#